data_AF-A0A0K2RRT0-F1
#
_entry.id   AF-A0A0K2RRT0-F1
#
_cell.length_a   1.000
_cell.length_b   1.000
_cell.length_c   1.000
_cell.angle_alpha   90.00
_cell.angle_beta   90.00
_cell.angle_gamma   90.00
#
_symmetry.space_group_name_H-M   'P 1'
#
loop_
_entity.id
_entity.type
_entity.pdbx_description
1 polymer ?
#
loop_
_entity_poly.entity_id
_entity_poly.type
_entity_poly.pdbx_seq_one_letter_code
_entity_poly.pdbx_strand_id
1 'polypeptide(L)'
;MAGVEDGEESLDAEYEDASALLDEINAEIEALKAAERDEVRERDALTARRDALQLGLNRKDGSSRLLSSDHPGVLGPLASLLRVEPGYETAVAAALGSASDAVVVADGAGPSPRCGS
;
A
#
# COMPACT_ATOMS: atom_id res chain seq x y z
N MET A 1 6.72 -42.60 53.61
CA MET A 1 6.75 -42.78 52.15
C MET A 1 5.61 -42.02 51.47
N ALA A 2 4.38 -42.02 52.01
CA ALA A 2 3.24 -41.32 51.39
C ALA A 2 3.37 -39.80 51.11
N GLY A 3 4.23 -39.06 51.81
CA GLY A 3 4.40 -37.61 51.57
C GLY A 3 5.38 -37.23 50.46
N VAL A 4 6.11 -38.20 49.89
CA VAL A 4 7.01 -37.97 48.75
C VAL A 4 6.26 -38.24 47.45
N GLU A 5 5.48 -39.32 47.37
CA GLU A 5 4.64 -39.63 46.20
C GLU A 5 3.60 -38.53 45.89
N ASP A 6 2.91 -38.01 46.91
CA ASP A 6 1.89 -36.95 46.72
C ASP A 6 2.51 -35.61 46.25
N GLY A 7 3.76 -35.34 46.65
CA GLY A 7 4.52 -34.18 46.19
C GLY A 7 5.05 -34.33 44.76
N GLU A 8 5.54 -35.53 44.42
CA GLU A 8 5.98 -35.88 43.07
C GLU A 8 4.80 -35.82 42.07
N GLU A 9 3.63 -36.36 42.42
CA GLU A 9 2.43 -36.31 41.57
C GLU A 9 1.96 -34.86 41.31
N SER A 10 2.05 -33.98 42.32
CA SER A 10 1.73 -32.55 42.15
C SER A 10 2.71 -31.80 41.25
N LEU A 11 4.01 -32.12 41.35
CA LEU A 11 5.07 -31.53 40.52
C LEU A 11 4.98 -31.98 39.07
N ASP A 12 4.67 -33.25 38.85
CA ASP A 12 4.47 -33.80 37.51
C ASP A 12 3.25 -33.15 36.83
N ALA A 13 2.15 -32.97 37.56
CA ALA A 13 0.97 -32.26 37.05
C ALA A 13 1.27 -30.79 36.70
N GLU A 14 1.96 -30.04 37.56
CA GLU A 14 2.37 -28.66 37.27
C GLU A 14 3.32 -28.59 36.06
N TYR A 15 4.21 -29.57 35.90
CA TYR A 15 5.10 -29.66 34.76
C TYR A 15 4.35 -29.94 33.46
N GLU A 16 3.40 -30.86 33.46
CA GLU A 16 2.56 -31.17 32.30
C GLU A 16 1.75 -29.95 31.85
N ASP A 17 1.12 -29.24 32.79
CA ASP A 17 0.38 -28.01 32.51
C ASP A 17 1.28 -26.92 31.92
N ALA A 18 2.46 -26.70 32.51
CA ALA A 18 3.42 -25.73 32.02
C ALA A 18 3.96 -26.10 30.62
N SER A 19 4.20 -27.38 30.37
CA SER A 19 4.65 -27.88 29.07
C SER A 19 3.55 -27.69 28.01
N ALA A 20 2.29 -27.97 28.34
CA ALA A 20 1.16 -27.78 27.44
C ALA A 20 0.99 -26.29 27.06
N LEU A 21 1.09 -25.40 28.04
CA LEU A 21 1.01 -23.95 27.81
C LEU A 21 2.19 -23.43 26.98
N LEU A 22 3.40 -23.96 27.20
CA LEU A 22 4.56 -23.63 26.36
C LEU A 22 4.36 -24.07 24.91
N ASP A 23 3.82 -25.28 24.70
CA ASP A 23 3.54 -25.79 23.36
C ASP A 23 2.47 -24.96 22.63
N GLU A 24 1.43 -24.51 23.34
CA GLU A 24 0.41 -23.61 22.81
C GLU A 24 1.01 -22.26 22.37
N ILE A 25 1.81 -21.63 23.24
CA ILE A 25 2.48 -20.36 22.93
C ILE A 25 3.43 -20.52 21.74
N ASN A 26 4.19 -21.61 21.69
CA ASN A 26 5.09 -21.87 20.56
C ASN A 26 4.32 -22.05 19.24
N ALA A 27 3.16 -22.73 19.28
CA ALA A 27 2.30 -22.86 18.11
C ALA A 27 1.75 -21.50 17.64
N GLU A 28 1.34 -20.63 18.57
CA GLU A 28 0.90 -19.27 18.24
C GLU A 28 2.03 -18.43 17.62
N ILE A 29 3.24 -18.50 18.19
CA ILE A 29 4.41 -17.80 17.66
C ILE A 29 4.70 -18.24 16.22
N GLU A 30 4.67 -19.54 15.93
CA GLU A 30 4.92 -20.03 14.58
C GLU A 30 3.82 -19.64 13.59
N ALA A 31 2.56 -19.59 14.03
CA ALA A 31 1.45 -19.07 13.23
C ALA A 31 1.62 -17.57 12.91
N LEU A 32 2.00 -16.75 13.90
CA LEU A 32 2.24 -15.33 13.72
C LEU A 32 3.43 -15.07 12.78
N LYS A 33 4.53 -15.82 12.91
CA LYS A 33 5.65 -15.73 11.97
C LYS A 33 5.26 -16.15 10.56
N ALA A 34 4.37 -17.13 10.40
CA ALA A 34 3.87 -17.51 9.08
C ALA A 34 3.07 -16.38 8.44
N ALA A 35 2.14 -15.78 9.19
CA ALA A 35 1.37 -14.63 8.74
C ALA A 35 2.29 -13.44 8.38
N GLU A 36 3.28 -13.10 9.22
CA GLU A 36 4.23 -12.02 8.93
C GLU A 36 4.97 -12.24 7.61
N ARG A 37 5.43 -13.47 7.34
CA ARG A 37 6.13 -13.78 6.08
C ARG A 37 5.22 -13.62 4.86
N ASP A 38 3.94 -13.92 5.00
CA ASP A 38 2.97 -13.79 3.90
C ASP A 38 2.69 -12.30 3.61
N GLU A 39 2.46 -11.50 4.65
CA GLU A 39 2.29 -10.04 4.57
C GLU A 39 3.52 -9.34 3.97
N VAL A 40 4.73 -9.75 4.37
CA VAL A 40 5.98 -9.22 3.80
C VAL A 40 6.08 -9.54 2.31
N ARG A 41 5.72 -10.76 1.89
CA ARG A 41 5.72 -11.14 0.48
C ARG A 41 4.70 -10.33 -0.33
N GLU A 42 3.52 -10.08 0.21
CA GLU A 42 2.51 -9.25 -0.44
C GLU A 42 2.98 -7.81 -0.57
N ARG A 43 3.50 -7.22 0.51
CA ARG A 43 4.08 -5.87 0.51
C ARG A 43 5.17 -5.72 -0.54
N ASP A 44 6.08 -6.67 -0.63
CA ASP A 44 7.20 -6.61 -1.56
C ASP A 44 6.71 -6.73 -3.02
N ALA A 45 5.71 -7.58 -3.29
CA ALA A 45 5.08 -7.67 -4.60
C ALA A 45 4.37 -6.36 -5.01
N LEU A 46 3.64 -5.74 -4.08
CA LEU A 46 3.00 -4.44 -4.29
C LEU A 46 4.02 -3.32 -4.54
N THR A 47 5.12 -3.33 -3.78
CA THR A 47 6.24 -2.39 -3.93
C THR A 47 6.87 -2.52 -5.31
N ALA A 48 7.19 -3.75 -5.75
CA ALA A 48 7.73 -4.00 -7.08
C ALA A 48 6.76 -3.54 -8.20
N ARG A 49 5.45 -3.78 -8.03
CA ARG A 49 4.43 -3.33 -8.98
C ARG A 49 4.37 -1.80 -9.05
N ARG A 50 4.39 -1.12 -7.91
CA ARG A 50 4.44 0.36 -7.84
C ARG A 50 5.66 0.88 -8.58
N ASP A 51 6.84 0.31 -8.33
CA ASP A 51 8.09 0.78 -8.94
C ASP A 51 8.09 0.57 -10.46
N ALA A 52 7.58 -0.57 -10.93
CA ALA A 52 7.40 -0.85 -12.35
C ALA A 52 6.41 0.12 -13.01
N LEU A 53 5.30 0.45 -12.34
CA LEU A 53 4.33 1.45 -12.81
C LEU A 53 4.96 2.84 -12.87
N GLN A 54 5.68 3.26 -11.82
CA GLN A 54 6.37 4.54 -11.78
C GLN A 54 7.42 4.68 -12.89
N LEU A 55 8.20 3.63 -13.16
CA LEU A 55 9.13 3.60 -14.28
C LEU A 55 8.41 3.67 -15.64
N GLY A 56 7.28 2.98 -15.76
CA GLY A 56 6.42 3.01 -16.95
C GLY A 56 5.80 4.38 -17.22
N LEU A 57 5.34 5.07 -16.18
CA LEU A 57 4.78 6.43 -16.25
C LEU A 57 5.86 7.45 -16.63
N ASN A 58 7.01 7.45 -15.94
CA ASN A 58 8.14 8.31 -16.28
C ASN A 58 8.60 8.17 -17.75
N ARG A 59 8.52 6.96 -18.32
CA ARG A 59 8.85 6.73 -19.74
C ARG A 59 7.76 7.21 -20.70
N LYS A 60 6.49 7.25 -20.26
CA LYS A 60 5.31 7.58 -21.08
C LYS A 60 4.83 9.02 -20.95
N ASP A 61 5.29 9.78 -19.96
CA ASP A 61 4.82 11.14 -19.70
C ASP A 61 5.24 12.13 -20.81
N GLY A 62 4.43 12.22 -21.86
CA GLY A 62 4.43 13.34 -22.79
C GLY A 62 3.96 14.66 -22.14
N SER A 63 3.20 14.57 -21.04
CA SER A 63 2.83 15.68 -20.15
C SER A 63 4.05 16.35 -19.51
N SER A 64 5.06 15.58 -19.10
CA SER A 64 6.33 16.12 -18.58
C SER A 64 7.09 16.94 -19.65
N ARG A 65 7.04 16.50 -20.91
CA ARG A 65 7.59 17.26 -22.04
C ARG A 65 6.82 18.57 -22.26
N LEU A 66 5.49 18.54 -22.16
CA LEU A 66 4.64 19.73 -22.26
C LEU A 66 4.78 20.69 -21.08
N LEU A 67 5.07 20.19 -19.88
CA LEU A 67 5.36 21.01 -18.69
C LEU A 67 6.76 21.64 -18.77
N SER A 68 7.73 20.97 -19.42
CA SER A 68 9.08 21.48 -19.64
C SER A 68 9.17 22.54 -20.75
N SER A 69 8.22 22.51 -21.71
CA SER A 69 7.98 23.66 -22.58
C SER A 69 7.15 24.65 -21.79
N ASP A 70 7.72 25.77 -21.38
CA ASP A 70 7.09 26.85 -20.60
C ASP A 70 5.89 27.46 -21.38
N HIS A 71 4.80 26.70 -21.51
CA HIS A 71 3.65 27.03 -22.33
C HIS A 71 2.65 27.79 -21.46
N PRO A 72 2.33 29.05 -21.80
CA PRO A 72 1.44 29.86 -20.99
C PRO A 72 0.06 29.20 -20.90
N GLY A 73 -0.42 28.97 -19.67
CA GLY A 73 -1.73 28.38 -19.40
C GLY A 73 -1.70 26.97 -18.81
N VAL A 74 -0.53 26.33 -18.66
CA VAL A 74 -0.42 25.04 -17.95
C VAL A 74 -0.33 25.26 -16.44
N LEU A 75 -1.28 24.71 -15.69
CA LEU A 75 -1.38 24.85 -14.22
C LEU A 75 -0.63 23.74 -13.46
N GLY A 76 -0.42 22.58 -14.08
CA GLY A 76 0.32 21.46 -13.49
C GLY A 76 -0.44 20.13 -13.55
N PRO A 77 0.18 19.04 -13.04
CA PRO A 77 -0.44 17.72 -13.04
C PRO A 77 -1.64 17.64 -12.07
N LEU A 78 -2.71 16.94 -12.45
CA LEU A 78 -3.94 16.79 -11.66
C LEU A 78 -3.67 16.26 -10.25
N ALA A 79 -2.76 15.28 -10.12
CA ALA A 79 -2.36 14.70 -8.85
C ALA A 79 -1.76 15.72 -7.86
N SER A 80 -1.16 16.82 -8.35
CA SER A 80 -0.61 17.88 -7.49
C SER A 80 -1.67 18.81 -6.91
N LEU A 81 -2.90 18.78 -7.45
CA LEU A 81 -4.02 19.63 -7.05
C LEU A 81 -5.03 18.89 -6.16
N LEU A 82 -4.82 17.59 -5.94
CA LEU A 82 -5.71 16.73 -5.15
C LEU A 82 -5.05 16.34 -3.84
N ARG A 83 -5.86 16.27 -2.78
CA ARG A 83 -5.49 15.69 -1.49
C ARG A 83 -6.43 14.54 -1.20
N VAL A 84 -5.87 13.39 -0.85
CA VAL A 84 -6.63 12.18 -0.53
C VAL A 84 -6.51 11.89 0.96
N GLU A 85 -7.63 11.52 1.57
CA GLU A 85 -7.69 11.02 2.95
C GLU A 85 -6.95 9.68 3.06
N PRO A 86 -6.11 9.47 4.09
CA PRO A 86 -5.41 8.20 4.30
C PRO A 86 -6.37 7.00 4.32
N GLY A 87 -6.04 5.94 3.60
CA GLY A 87 -6.83 4.71 3.49
C GLY A 87 -7.76 4.64 2.28
N TYR A 88 -7.88 5.71 1.48
CA TYR A 88 -8.70 5.75 0.26
C TYR A 88 -7.90 5.80 -1.04
N GLU A 89 -6.58 5.73 -0.98
CA GLU A 89 -5.67 5.97 -2.10
C GLU A 89 -5.92 5.00 -3.27
N THR A 90 -6.13 3.71 -2.96
CA THR A 90 -6.41 2.69 -3.98
C THR A 90 -7.74 2.91 -4.68
N ALA A 91 -8.78 3.28 -3.93
CA ALA A 91 -10.11 3.55 -4.48
C ALA A 91 -10.10 4.80 -5.37
N VAL A 92 -9.41 5.85 -4.91
CA VAL A 92 -9.25 7.10 -5.68
C VAL A 92 -8.43 6.87 -6.94
N ALA A 93 -7.34 6.10 -6.88
CA ALA A 93 -6.56 5.74 -8.07
C ALA A 93 -7.38 4.92 -9.08
N ALA A 94 -8.19 3.96 -8.61
CA ALA A 94 -9.06 3.17 -9.46
C ALA A 94 -10.16 4.02 -10.14
N ALA A 95 -10.73 4.99 -9.42
CA ALA A 95 -11.74 5.89 -9.95
C ALA A 95 -11.20 6.89 -10.98
N LEU A 96 -9.98 7.40 -10.77
CA LEU A 96 -9.31 8.34 -11.68
C LEU A 96 -8.79 7.66 -12.95
N GLY A 97 -8.34 6.41 -12.86
CA GLY A 97 -7.87 5.63 -14.00
C GLY A 97 -6.84 6.39 -14.85
N SER A 98 -7.04 6.46 -16.16
CA SER A 98 -6.14 7.16 -17.09
C SER A 98 -6.10 8.68 -16.91
N ALA A 99 -7.02 9.26 -16.13
CA ALA A 99 -7.01 10.69 -15.85
C ALA A 99 -6.03 11.08 -14.72
N SER A 100 -5.44 10.11 -14.01
CA SER A 100 -4.46 10.39 -12.94
C SER A 100 -3.26 11.21 -13.43
N ASP A 101 -2.86 11.00 -14.68
CA ASP A 101 -1.70 11.64 -15.32
C ASP A 101 -2.07 12.89 -16.14
N ALA A 102 -3.33 13.34 -16.03
CA ALA A 102 -3.81 14.49 -16.77
C ALA A 102 -3.13 15.79 -16.31
N VAL A 103 -2.96 16.72 -17.24
CA VAL A 103 -2.43 18.07 -16.99
C VAL A 103 -3.58 19.06 -16.99
N VAL A 104 -3.66 19.86 -15.93
CA VAL A 104 -4.65 20.94 -15.80
C VAL A 104 -4.14 22.17 -16.55
N VAL A 105 -5.01 22.76 -17.37
CA VAL A 105 -4.78 24.01 -18.08
C VAL A 105 -5.82 25.06 -17.70
N ALA A 106 -5.42 26.32 -17.63
CA ALA A 106 -6.24 27.43 -17.13
C ALA A 106 -7.38 27.84 -18.06
N ASP A 107 -7.31 27.50 -19.35
CA ASP A 107 -8.37 27.77 -20.32
C ASP A 107 -8.60 26.58 -21.26
N GLY A 108 -9.87 26.19 -21.41
CA GLY A 108 -10.36 25.17 -22.34
C GLY A 108 -10.95 25.76 -23.62
N ALA A 109 -10.89 27.08 -23.80
CA ALA A 109 -11.29 27.71 -25.05
C ALA A 109 -10.26 27.40 -26.15
N GLY A 110 -10.49 26.30 -26.88
CA GLY A 110 -10.02 26.21 -28.26
C GLY A 110 -10.41 27.49 -29.01
N PRO A 111 -9.59 27.99 -29.96
CA PRO A 111 -9.85 29.26 -30.62
C PRO A 111 -11.26 29.25 -31.22
N SER A 112 -12.17 30.04 -30.65
CA SER A 112 -13.47 30.28 -31.27
C SER A 112 -13.21 31.06 -32.57
N PRO A 113 -13.68 30.57 -33.73
CA PRO A 113 -13.60 31.36 -34.95
C PRO A 113 -14.55 32.54 -34.75
N ARG A 114 -13.99 33.73 -34.52
CA ARG A 114 -14.76 34.98 -34.65
C ARG A 114 -15.10 35.14 -36.13
N CYS A 115 -16.28 34.65 -36.52
CA CYS A 115 -16.93 35.12 -37.74
C CYS A 115 -17.69 36.41 -37.41
N GLY A 116 -17.41 37.47 -38.18
CA GLY A 116 -18.16 38.73 -38.17
C GLY A 116 -17.26 39.95 -37.96
N SER A 117 -17.33 41.00 -38.75
CA SER A 117 -17.98 41.31 -40.04
C SER A 117 -17.35 42.62 -40.50
#